data_AF-A0A4R6C2K5-F1
#
_entry.id   AF-A0A4R6C2K5-F1
#
_cell.length_a   1.000
_cell.length_b   1.000
_cell.length_c   1.000
_cell.angle_alpha   90.00
_cell.angle_beta   90.00
_cell.angle_gamma   90.00
#
_symmetry.space_group_name_H-M   'P 1'
#
loop_
_entity.id
_entity.type
_entity.pdbx_description
1 polymer ?
#
loop_
_entity_poly.entity_id
_entity_poly.type
_entity_poly.pdbx_seq_one_letter_code
_entity_poly.pdbx_strand_id
1 'polypeptide(L)'
;MAIDYNWVKSERQQVLDKVKNLSESEFAFNFGFGEGSIKKSLLAIANLYQSSLSNKDGFTSSLENYRDNEQTLNFADVQHYFNAIDAHVDADHPSTAQSIGEEFRRLGHIDTMLHIIDQEDYRIAERTSSRQKVTERLNMTITRLSQ
;
A
#
# COMPACT_ATOMS: atom_id res chain seq x y z
N MET A 1 8.72 -16.74 21.40
CA MET A 1 8.10 -17.39 20.24
C MET A 1 8.72 -16.75 19.02
N ALA A 2 9.59 -17.44 18.29
CA ALA A 2 10.15 -16.90 17.07
C ALA A 2 9.03 -16.93 16.02
N ILE A 3 8.63 -15.77 15.52
CA ILE A 3 7.63 -15.70 14.45
C ILE A 3 8.35 -16.04 13.15
N ASP A 4 7.86 -17.04 12.42
CA ASP A 4 8.49 -17.50 11.18
C ASP A 4 8.29 -16.47 10.06
N TYR A 5 9.40 -15.97 9.50
CA TYR A 5 9.38 -15.06 8.38
C TYR A 5 8.67 -15.65 7.15
N ASN A 6 8.78 -16.97 6.93
CA ASN A 6 8.13 -17.62 5.79
C ASN A 6 6.60 -17.54 5.89
N TRP A 7 6.06 -17.54 7.11
CA TRP A 7 4.63 -17.39 7.30
C TRP A 7 4.16 -15.99 6.88
N VAL A 8 4.81 -14.94 7.39
CA VAL A 8 4.41 -13.57 7.03
C VAL A 8 4.60 -13.29 5.54
N LYS A 9 5.65 -13.84 4.93
CA LYS A 9 5.87 -13.81 3.48
C LYS A 9 4.70 -14.42 2.71
N SER A 10 4.21 -15.58 3.14
CA SER A 10 3.07 -16.25 2.51
C SER A 10 1.79 -15.42 2.60
N GLU A 11 1.50 -14.84 3.77
CA GLU A 11 0.33 -13.97 3.95
C GLU A 11 0.43 -12.70 3.10
N ARG A 12 1.62 -12.08 3.06
CA ARG A 12 1.90 -10.95 2.17
C ARG A 12 1.66 -11.31 0.71
N GLN A 13 2.09 -12.49 0.25
CA GLN A 13 1.89 -12.90 -1.13
C GLN A 13 0.40 -13.02 -1.49
N GLN A 14 -0.42 -13.58 -0.60
CA GLN A 14 -1.87 -13.63 -0.81
C GLN A 14 -2.48 -12.23 -0.94
N VAL A 15 -2.03 -11.28 -0.12
CA VAL A 15 -2.46 -9.87 -0.22
C VAL A 15 -2.00 -9.25 -1.54
N LEU A 16 -0.74 -9.45 -1.96
CA LEU A 16 -0.23 -8.95 -3.23
C LEU A 16 -1.03 -9.49 -4.43
N ASP A 17 -1.40 -10.78 -4.40
CA ASP A 17 -2.20 -11.39 -5.46
C ASP A 17 -3.61 -10.79 -5.57
N LYS A 18 -4.24 -10.43 -4.43
CA LYS A 18 -5.51 -9.69 -4.42
C LYS A 18 -5.34 -8.27 -4.96
N VAL A 19 -4.31 -7.56 -4.48
CA VAL A 19 -4.04 -6.15 -4.82
C VAL A 19 -3.68 -5.97 -6.29
N LYS A 20 -3.02 -6.96 -6.91
CA LYS A 20 -2.62 -6.94 -8.33
C LYS A 20 -3.77 -6.64 -9.30
N ASN A 21 -5.00 -6.99 -8.94
CA ASN A 21 -6.17 -6.79 -9.78
C ASN A 21 -6.88 -5.44 -9.56
N LEU A 22 -6.43 -4.64 -8.59
CA LEU A 22 -7.01 -3.32 -8.32
C LEU A 22 -6.57 -2.30 -9.38
N SER A 23 -7.44 -1.34 -9.64
CA SER A 23 -7.04 -0.12 -10.35
C SER A 23 -6.08 0.72 -9.49
N GLU A 24 -5.26 1.56 -10.13
CA GLU A 24 -4.37 2.49 -9.39
C GLU A 24 -5.18 3.39 -8.43
N SER A 25 -6.40 3.78 -8.80
CA SER A 25 -7.28 4.57 -7.93
C SER A 25 -7.74 3.82 -6.68
N GLU A 26 -8.00 2.52 -6.77
CA GLU A 26 -8.35 1.69 -5.61
C GLU A 26 -7.12 1.40 -4.76
N PHE A 27 -5.99 1.14 -5.40
CA PHE A 27 -4.72 0.90 -4.74
C PHE A 27 -4.25 2.10 -3.90
N ALA A 28 -4.42 3.31 -4.43
CA ALA A 28 -4.09 4.58 -3.78
C ALA A 28 -5.25 5.22 -3.01
N PHE A 29 -6.43 4.57 -2.92
CA PHE A 29 -7.59 5.17 -2.25
C PHE A 29 -7.32 5.43 -0.78
N ASN A 30 -7.73 6.62 -0.29
CA ASN A 30 -7.60 6.99 1.12
C ASN A 30 -8.84 6.55 1.93
N PHE A 31 -8.67 5.52 2.76
CA PHE A 31 -9.68 4.95 3.65
C PHE A 31 -9.79 5.68 5.00
N GLY A 32 -8.85 6.56 5.34
CA GLY A 32 -8.88 7.35 6.59
C GLY A 32 -8.44 6.60 7.85
N PHE A 33 -7.87 5.40 7.73
CA PHE A 33 -7.27 4.65 8.84
C PHE A 33 -5.98 3.92 8.41
N GLY A 34 -5.21 3.41 9.38
CA GLY A 34 -3.92 2.78 9.10
C GLY A 34 -2.92 3.78 8.51
N GLU A 35 -2.28 3.42 7.39
CA GLU A 35 -1.46 4.35 6.60
C GLU A 35 -2.28 5.15 5.57
N GLY A 36 -3.60 5.02 5.58
CA GLY A 36 -4.51 5.72 4.68
C GLY A 36 -4.86 4.93 3.43
N SER A 37 -3.92 4.25 2.77
CA SER A 37 -4.18 3.46 1.56
C SER A 37 -3.51 2.08 1.59
N ILE A 38 -3.93 1.19 0.69
CA ILE A 38 -3.28 -0.12 0.49
C ILE A 38 -1.83 0.11 0.06
N LYS A 39 -1.63 1.01 -0.92
CA LYS A 39 -0.30 1.41 -1.41
C LYS A 39 0.63 1.89 -0.30
N LYS A 40 0.20 2.86 0.51
CA LYS A 40 1.01 3.37 1.63
C LYS A 40 1.28 2.29 2.67
N SER A 41 0.31 1.42 2.93
CA SER A 41 0.46 0.32 3.87
C SER A 41 1.54 -0.66 3.40
N LEU A 42 1.53 -1.06 2.13
CA LEU A 42 2.55 -1.95 1.56
C LEU A 42 3.95 -1.32 1.52
N LEU A 43 4.05 -0.05 1.12
CA LEU A 43 5.33 0.68 1.14
C LEU A 43 5.88 0.83 2.57
N ALA A 44 5.01 1.09 3.54
CA ALA A 44 5.39 1.14 4.94
C ALA A 44 5.86 -0.23 5.46
N ILE A 45 5.22 -1.34 5.04
CA ILE A 45 5.71 -2.69 5.36
C ILE A 45 7.10 -2.91 4.78
N ALA A 46 7.31 -2.61 3.50
CA ALA A 46 8.62 -2.78 2.86
C ALA A 46 9.70 -2.02 3.64
N ASN A 47 9.43 -0.77 4.03
CA ASN A 47 10.35 0.05 4.80
C ASN A 47 10.72 -0.52 6.18
N LEU A 48 9.89 -1.38 6.81
CA LEU A 48 10.21 -2.01 8.11
C LEU A 48 11.48 -2.87 8.04
N TYR A 49 11.74 -3.49 6.89
CA TYR A 49 12.82 -4.45 6.73
C TYR A 49 14.15 -3.81 6.36
N GLN A 50 14.19 -2.51 6.05
CA GLN A 50 15.40 -1.81 5.60
C GLN A 50 16.61 -2.02 6.54
N SER A 51 16.35 -2.13 7.85
CA SER A 51 17.40 -2.33 8.87
C SER A 51 17.95 -3.76 8.94
N SER A 52 17.18 -4.75 8.49
CA SER A 52 17.54 -6.17 8.52
C SER A 52 17.94 -6.73 7.15
N LEU A 53 18.09 -5.88 6.13
CA LEU A 53 18.61 -6.30 4.83
C LEU A 53 20.13 -6.43 4.88
N SER A 54 20.62 -7.62 4.57
CA SER A 54 22.05 -7.89 4.37
C SER A 54 22.62 -7.22 3.11
N ASN A 55 21.75 -6.95 2.13
CA ASN A 55 22.04 -6.19 0.91
C ASN A 55 20.87 -5.25 0.59
N LYS A 56 21.18 -3.98 0.30
CA LYS A 56 20.20 -2.95 -0.08
C LYS A 56 20.06 -2.77 -1.59
N ASP A 57 20.67 -3.63 -2.40
CA ASP A 57 20.46 -3.64 -3.84
C ASP A 57 18.96 -3.78 -4.15
N GLY A 58 18.41 -2.78 -4.85
CA GLY A 58 16.98 -2.69 -5.16
C GLY A 58 16.13 -1.90 -4.15
N PHE A 59 16.67 -1.59 -2.97
CA PHE A 59 16.14 -0.53 -2.10
C PHE A 59 16.63 0.83 -2.61
N THR A 60 15.83 1.45 -3.47
CA THR A 60 16.13 2.78 -4.00
C THR A 60 15.85 3.86 -2.93
N SER A 61 16.44 5.04 -3.09
CA SER A 61 16.11 6.23 -2.29
C SER A 61 14.62 6.59 -2.32
N SER A 62 13.89 6.12 -3.34
CA SER A 62 12.44 6.30 -3.47
C SER A 62 11.66 5.54 -2.41
N LEU A 63 12.14 4.38 -1.92
CA LEU A 63 11.51 3.69 -0.80
C LEU A 63 11.88 4.31 0.54
N GLU A 64 13.14 4.73 0.72
CA GLU A 64 13.57 5.42 1.95
C GLU A 64 12.76 6.70 2.19
N ASN A 65 12.38 7.38 1.10
CA ASN A 65 11.51 8.55 1.09
C ASN A 65 10.16 8.25 0.43
N TYR A 66 9.57 7.06 0.66
CA TYR A 66 8.33 6.68 -0.02
C TYR A 66 7.17 7.63 0.26
N ARG A 67 7.19 8.33 1.40
CA ARG A 67 6.19 9.35 1.74
C ARG A 67 6.21 10.53 0.77
N ASP A 68 7.39 10.90 0.30
CA ASP A 68 7.58 11.99 -0.65
C ASP A 68 7.42 11.53 -2.11
N ASN A 69 7.67 10.25 -2.38
CA ASN A 69 7.63 9.65 -3.72
C ASN A 69 6.38 8.78 -3.96
N GLU A 70 5.40 8.78 -3.07
CA GLU A 70 4.23 7.90 -3.16
C GLU A 70 3.53 7.97 -4.52
N GLN A 71 3.42 9.17 -5.09
CA GLN A 71 2.71 9.40 -6.35
C GLN A 71 3.43 8.79 -7.56
N THR A 72 4.74 8.53 -7.47
CA THR A 72 5.54 8.00 -8.58
C THR A 72 5.74 6.49 -8.48
N LEU A 73 5.59 5.92 -7.28
CA LEU A 73 5.67 4.49 -7.05
C LEU A 73 4.39 3.80 -7.54
N ASN A 74 4.47 2.61 -8.10
CA ASN A 74 3.33 1.81 -8.53
C ASN A 74 3.39 0.40 -7.92
N PHE A 75 2.42 -0.45 -8.26
CA PHE A 75 2.38 -1.83 -7.76
C PHE A 75 3.63 -2.65 -8.13
N ALA A 76 4.19 -2.46 -9.32
CA ALA A 76 5.40 -3.17 -9.74
C ALA A 76 6.62 -2.77 -8.88
N ASP A 77 6.74 -1.50 -8.50
CA ASP A 77 7.79 -1.06 -7.56
C ASP A 77 7.62 -1.72 -6.20
N VAL A 78 6.40 -1.77 -5.67
CA VAL A 78 6.08 -2.48 -4.42
C VAL A 78 6.49 -3.95 -4.49
N GLN A 79 6.14 -4.63 -5.58
CA GLN A 79 6.50 -6.04 -5.77
C GLN A 79 8.01 -6.22 -5.88
N HIS A 80 8.71 -5.32 -6.57
CA HIS A 80 10.17 -5.32 -6.64
C HIS A 80 10.81 -5.19 -5.25
N TYR A 81 10.31 -4.29 -4.41
CA TYR A 81 10.81 -4.14 -3.04
C TYR A 81 10.62 -5.42 -2.21
N PHE A 82 9.46 -6.07 -2.30
CA PHE A 82 9.25 -7.32 -1.57
C PHE A 82 10.12 -8.47 -2.08
N ASN A 83 10.36 -8.55 -3.40
CA ASN A 83 11.31 -9.53 -3.94
C ASN A 83 12.73 -9.31 -3.38
N ALA A 84 13.18 -8.05 -3.26
CA ALA A 84 14.48 -7.72 -2.68
C ALA A 84 14.54 -8.08 -1.18
N ILE A 85 13.47 -7.79 -0.42
CA ILE A 85 13.38 -8.18 0.99
C ILE A 85 13.46 -9.70 1.12
N ASP A 86 12.68 -10.42 0.32
CA ASP A 86 12.63 -11.87 0.34
C ASP A 86 13.96 -12.55 -0.01
N ALA A 87 14.80 -11.88 -0.80
CA ALA A 87 16.12 -12.37 -1.18
C ALA A 87 17.22 -12.06 -0.15
N HIS A 88 17.05 -10.99 0.64
CA HIS A 88 18.15 -10.39 1.40
C HIS A 88 17.88 -10.14 2.89
N VAL A 89 16.66 -10.40 3.38
CA VAL A 89 16.35 -10.28 4.80
C VAL A 89 17.17 -11.27 5.63
N ASP A 90 17.79 -10.75 6.67
CA ASP A 90 18.40 -11.57 7.71
C ASP A 90 17.33 -11.91 8.76
N ALA A 91 16.88 -13.16 8.75
CA ALA A 91 15.86 -13.65 9.67
C ALA A 91 16.31 -13.65 11.14
N ASP A 92 17.62 -13.70 11.37
CA ASP A 92 18.23 -13.72 12.71
C ASP A 92 18.53 -12.29 13.22
N HIS A 93 18.35 -11.27 12.39
CA HIS A 93 18.57 -9.88 12.78
C HIS A 93 17.58 -9.45 13.89
N PRO A 94 18.04 -8.75 14.95
CA PRO A 94 17.19 -8.42 16.11
C PRO A 94 15.92 -7.62 15.79
N SER A 95 15.92 -6.83 14.72
CA SER A 95 14.74 -6.06 14.29
C SER A 95 13.73 -6.88 13.50
N THR A 96 14.11 -8.04 12.95
CA THR A 96 13.24 -8.81 12.05
C THR A 96 11.98 -9.31 12.75
N ALA A 97 12.08 -9.78 13.99
CA ALA A 97 10.91 -10.20 14.76
C ALA A 97 9.90 -9.05 14.97
N GLN A 98 10.39 -7.82 15.19
CA GLN A 98 9.55 -6.63 15.30
C GLN A 98 8.92 -6.27 13.95
N SER A 99 9.71 -6.31 12.87
CA SER A 99 9.22 -6.04 11.51
C SER A 99 8.12 -7.03 11.10
N ILE A 100 8.27 -8.31 11.44
CA ILE A 100 7.24 -9.34 11.19
C ILE A 100 5.93 -9.01 11.93
N GLY A 101 6.01 -8.65 13.22
CA GLY A 101 4.82 -8.30 14.00
C GLY A 101 4.07 -7.09 13.44
N GLU A 102 4.82 -6.04 13.05
CA GLU A 102 4.26 -4.85 12.42
C GLU A 102 3.70 -5.14 11.01
N GLU A 103 4.33 -6.03 10.25
CA GLU A 103 3.82 -6.49 8.97
C GLU A 103 2.46 -7.17 9.12
N PHE A 104 2.31 -8.15 10.02
CA PHE A 104 1.02 -8.79 10.27
C PHE A 104 -0.09 -7.80 10.61
N ARG A 105 0.21 -6.83 11.48
CA ARG A 105 -0.74 -5.76 11.85
C ARG A 105 -1.20 -4.98 10.61
N ARG A 106 -0.26 -4.63 9.73
CA ARG A 106 -0.53 -3.86 8.50
C ARG A 106 -1.25 -4.68 7.44
N LEU A 107 -0.93 -5.97 7.30
CA LEU A 107 -1.65 -6.90 6.44
C LEU A 107 -3.12 -7.01 6.87
N GLY A 108 -3.41 -7.04 8.18
CA GLY A 108 -4.79 -7.00 8.69
C GLY A 108 -5.56 -5.72 8.33
N HIS A 109 -4.89 -4.56 8.37
CA HIS A 109 -5.49 -3.32 7.87
C HIS A 109 -5.77 -3.38 6.37
N ILE A 110 -4.85 -3.94 5.57
CA ILE A 110 -5.03 -4.07 4.11
C ILE A 110 -6.19 -5.01 3.80
N ASP A 111 -6.32 -6.15 4.50
CA ASP A 111 -7.43 -7.08 4.29
C ASP A 111 -8.78 -6.40 4.60
N THR A 112 -8.84 -5.53 5.61
CA THR A 112 -10.01 -4.70 5.89
C THR A 112 -10.30 -3.71 4.74
N MET A 113 -9.28 -3.06 4.18
CA MET A 113 -9.43 -2.15 3.03
C MET A 113 -9.92 -2.90 1.78
N LEU A 114 -9.37 -4.09 1.51
CA LEU A 114 -9.79 -4.95 0.42
C LEU A 114 -11.25 -5.38 0.56
N HIS A 115 -11.67 -5.75 1.78
CA HIS A 115 -13.08 -6.07 2.04
C HIS A 115 -14.00 -4.87 1.77
N ILE A 116 -13.59 -3.65 2.12
CA ILE A 116 -14.37 -2.44 1.81
C ILE A 116 -14.47 -2.21 0.30
N ILE A 117 -13.41 -2.47 -0.48
CA ILE A 117 -13.45 -2.33 -1.94
C ILE A 117 -14.41 -3.35 -2.56
N ASP A 118 -14.42 -4.59 -2.06
CA ASP A 118 -15.19 -5.71 -2.62
C ASP A 118 -16.71 -5.60 -2.33
N GLN A 119 -17.10 -4.81 -1.32
CA GLN A 119 -18.52 -4.56 -1.04
C GLN A 119 -19.17 -3.71 -2.15
N GLU A 120 -20.26 -4.22 -2.74
CA GLU A 120 -20.97 -3.59 -3.87
C GLU A 120 -21.42 -2.15 -3.56
N ASP A 121 -21.77 -1.84 -2.31
CA ASP A 121 -22.16 -0.49 -1.86
C ASP A 121 -21.01 0.54 -1.91
N TYR A 122 -19.76 0.08 -2.04
CA TYR A 122 -18.54 0.89 -1.96
C TYR A 122 -17.72 0.91 -3.25
N ARG A 123 -18.27 0.51 -4.41
CA ARG A 123 -17.59 0.59 -5.72
C ARG A 123 -16.94 1.96 -5.93
N ILE A 124 -15.64 2.03 -5.70
CA ILE A 124 -14.89 3.28 -5.64
C ILE A 124 -14.92 3.99 -7.01
N ALA A 125 -14.93 3.21 -8.09
CA ALA A 125 -15.07 3.69 -9.47
C ALA A 125 -16.37 4.50 -9.71
N GLU A 126 -17.48 4.13 -9.06
CA GLU A 126 -18.75 4.86 -9.21
C GLU A 126 -18.74 6.18 -8.42
N ARG A 127 -18.10 6.20 -7.24
CA ARG A 127 -17.99 7.40 -6.40
C ARG A 127 -16.99 8.42 -6.94
N THR A 128 -15.85 8.00 -7.51
CA THR A 128 -14.91 8.92 -8.17
C THR A 128 -15.55 9.59 -9.37
N SER A 129 -16.26 8.85 -10.23
CA SER A 129 -17.00 9.46 -11.36
C SER A 129 -18.10 10.43 -10.90
N SER A 130 -18.78 10.10 -9.80
CA SER A 130 -19.83 10.94 -9.22
C SER A 130 -19.26 12.23 -8.62
N ARG A 131 -18.12 12.15 -7.92
CA ARG A 131 -17.42 13.34 -7.40
C ARG A 131 -16.94 14.25 -8.52
N GLN A 132 -16.35 13.70 -9.58
CA GLN A 132 -15.89 14.47 -10.74
C GLN A 132 -17.03 15.25 -11.39
N LYS A 133 -18.20 14.62 -11.58
CA LYS A 133 -19.42 15.27 -12.08
C LYS A 133 -19.95 16.38 -11.16
N VAL A 134 -19.82 16.23 -9.84
CA VAL A 134 -20.21 17.27 -8.88
C VAL A 134 -19.26 18.46 -8.93
N THR A 135 -17.94 18.23 -9.02
CA THR A 135 -16.94 19.29 -9.14
C THR A 135 -17.10 20.07 -10.45
N GLU A 136 -17.38 19.40 -11.57
CA GLU A 136 -17.69 20.05 -12.85
C GLU A 136 -18.94 20.94 -12.77
N ARG A 137 -20.01 20.46 -12.12
CA ARG A 137 -21.24 21.25 -11.92
C ARG A 137 -21.01 22.48 -11.04
N LEU A 138 -20.22 22.35 -9.97
CA LEU A 138 -19.86 23.48 -9.11
C LEU A 138 -19.04 24.52 -9.88
N ASN A 139 -18.05 24.08 -10.66
CA ASN A 139 -17.23 24.98 -11.48
C ASN A 139 -18.08 25.71 -12.53
N MET A 140 -19.00 25.03 -13.23
CA MET A 140 -19.93 25.67 -14.16
C MET A 140 -20.86 26.69 -13.49
N THR A 141 -21.29 26.42 -12.25
CA THR A 141 -22.16 27.33 -11.49
C THR A 141 -21.40 28.58 -11.06
N ILE A 142 -20.14 28.44 -10.63
CA ILE A 142 -19.26 29.56 -10.29
C ILE A 142 -19.01 30.42 -11.52
N THR A 143 -18.71 29.83 -12.69
CA THR A 143 -18.46 30.59 -13.93
C THR A 143 -19.68 31.42 -14.36
N ARG A 144 -20.91 30.94 -14.12
CA ARG A 144 -22.15 31.66 -14.45
C ARG A 144 -22.50 32.79 -13.47
N LEU A 145 -22.03 32.73 -12.23
CA LEU A 145 -22.23 33.79 -11.22
C LEU A 145 -21.15 34.88 -11.27
N SER A 146 -20.14 34.70 -12.13
CA SER A 146 -19.00 35.61 -12.30
C SER A 146 -19.13 36.54 -13.52
N GLN A 147 -20.28 36.51 -14.21
CA GLN A 147 -20.62 37.37 -15.36
C GLN A 147 -21.74 38.33 -14.98
#